data_AF-A0A9E2V3H1-F1
#
_entry.id   AF-A0A9E2V3H1-F1
#
_cell.length_a   1.000
_cell.length_b   1.000
_cell.length_c   1.000
_cell.angle_alpha   90.00
_cell.angle_beta   90.00
_cell.angle_gamma   90.00
#
_symmetry.space_group_name_H-M   'P 1'
#
loop_
_entity.id
_entity.type
_entity.pdbx_description
1 polymer ?
#
loop_
_entity_poly.entity_id
_entity_poly.type
_entity_poly.pdbx_seq_one_letter_code
_entity_poly.pdbx_strand_id
1 'polypeptide(L)' 'MTRDPVILVGVDGSAAGMHALDWAAQEAQARSLGLLIACAYALPSFSAATLDGGFAA' A
#
# COMPACT_ATOMS: atom_id res chain seq x y z
N MET A 1 -13.61 -7.87 17.13
CA MET A 1 -13.84 -6.69 16.29
C MET A 1 -13.73 -7.12 14.83
N THR A 2 -14.86 -7.45 14.20
CA THR A 2 -14.91 -7.66 12.75
C THR A 2 -14.92 -6.29 12.10
N ARG A 3 -13.98 -6.02 11.19
CA ARG A 3 -14.02 -4.81 10.38
C ARG A 3 -15.19 -4.91 9.40
N ASP A 4 -15.86 -3.79 9.15
CA ASP A 4 -16.80 -3.70 8.04
C ASP A 4 -16.08 -4.04 6.72
N PRO A 5 -16.76 -4.70 5.77
CA PRO A 5 -16.18 -5.04 4.48
C PRO A 5 -15.78 -3.77 3.72
N VAL A 6 -14.56 -3.74 3.19
CA VAL A 6 -14.00 -2.64 2.40
C VAL A 6 -13.28 -3.18 1.17
N ILE A 7 -13.18 -2.36 0.13
CA ILE A 7 -12.28 -2.60 -1.00
C ILE A 7 -10.93 -1.96 -0.67
N LEU A 8 -9.85 -2.75 -0.70
CA LEU A 8 -8.48 -2.26 -0.56
C LEU A 8 -7.84 -2.13 -1.94
N VAL A 9 -7.22 -1.00 -2.22
CA VAL A 9 -6.43 -0.79 -3.44
C VAL A 9 -5.03 -0.27 -3.08
N GLY A 10 -4.01 -0.89 -3.68
CA GLY A 10 -2.63 -0.43 -3.60
C GLY A 10 -2.34 0.58 -4.71
N VAL A 11 -1.68 1.68 -4.37
CA VAL A 11 -1.21 2.69 -5.34
C VAL A 11 0.28 2.95 -5.15
N ASP A 12 1.01 3.06 -6.25
CA ASP A 12 2.46 3.31 -6.29
C ASP A 12 2.81 4.55 -7.15
N GLY A 13 1.81 5.30 -7.60
CA GLY A 13 1.97 6.47 -8.48
C GLY A 13 2.12 6.14 -9.97
N SER A 14 2.18 4.86 -10.34
CA SER A 14 2.17 4.47 -11.75
C SER A 14 0.79 4.65 -12.40
N ALA A 15 0.76 4.73 -13.73
CA ALA A 15 -0.50 4.76 -14.49
C ALA A 15 -1.36 3.50 -14.24
N ALA A 16 -0.71 2.33 -14.05
CA ALA A 16 -1.40 1.10 -13.70
C ALA A 16 -2.05 1.17 -12.31
N GLY A 17 -1.34 1.74 -11.33
CA GLY A 17 -1.89 2.00 -9.99
C GLY A 17 -3.08 2.96 -10.02
N MET A 18 -3.04 3.97 -10.88
CA MET A 18 -4.17 4.89 -11.05
C MET A 18 -5.39 4.22 -11.70
N HIS A 19 -5.20 3.39 -12.73
CA HIS A 19 -6.30 2.60 -13.28
C HIS A 19 -6.91 1.62 -12.28
N ALA A 20 -6.09 1.02 -11.41
CA ALA A 20 -6.59 0.17 -10.32
C ALA A 20 -7.44 0.97 -9.32
N LEU A 21 -7.05 2.21 -9.01
CA LEU A 21 -7.83 3.11 -8.16
C LEU A 21 -9.18 3.47 -8.79
N ASP A 22 -9.20 3.77 -10.09
CA ASP A 22 -10.45 4.09 -10.82
C ASP A 22 -11.45 2.94 -10.76
N TRP A 23 -10.98 1.71 -10.98
CA TRP A 23 -11.81 0.51 -10.85
C TRP A 23 -12.30 0.32 -9.41
N ALA A 24 -11.41 0.41 -8.42
CA ALA A 24 -11.75 0.18 -7.02
C ALA A 24 -12.78 1.19 -6.50
N ALA A 25 -12.70 2.45 -6.94
CA ALA A 25 -13.68 3.48 -6.60
C ALA A 25 -15.07 3.18 -7.17
N GLN A 26 -15.14 2.77 -8.43
CA GLN A 26 -16.40 2.36 -9.07
C GLN A 26 -17.01 1.15 -8.36
N GLU A 27 -16.18 0.17 -8.01
CA GLU A 27 -16.64 -1.05 -7.34
C GLU A 27 -17.12 -0.78 -5.90
N ALA A 28 -16.44 0.10 -5.17
CA ALA A 28 -16.82 0.48 -3.82
C ALA A 28 -18.18 1.21 -3.82
N GLN A 29 -18.39 2.10 -4.79
CA GLN A 29 -19.66 2.78 -5.00
C GLN A 29 -20.77 1.79 -5.37
N ALA A 30 -20.53 0.90 -6.33
CA ALA A 30 -21.51 -0.08 -6.79
C ALA A 30 -21.98 -1.02 -5.66
N ARG A 31 -21.08 -1.35 -4.72
CA ARG A 31 -21.36 -2.25 -3.60
C ARG A 31 -21.73 -1.55 -2.30
N SER A 32 -21.73 -0.21 -2.27
CA SER A 32 -21.92 0.58 -1.04
C SER A 32 -20.92 0.17 0.07
N LEU A 33 -19.66 -0.07 -0.31
CA LEU A 33 -18.58 -0.43 0.61
C LEU A 33 -17.62 0.76 0.81
N GLY A 34 -16.88 0.76 1.92
CA GLY A 34 -15.76 1.66 2.10
C GLY A 34 -14.62 1.35 1.13
N LEU A 35 -13.85 2.39 0.75
CA LEU A 35 -12.64 2.27 -0.05
C LEU A 35 -11.43 2.62 0.82
N LEU A 36 -10.46 1.71 0.89
CA LEU A 36 -9.18 1.89 1.55
C LEU A 36 -8.07 1.99 0.50
N ILE A 37 -7.39 3.13 0.47
CA ILE A 37 -6.28 3.38 -0.45
C ILE A 37 -4.97 3.24 0.33
N ALA A 38 -4.06 2.39 -0.14
CA ALA A 38 -2.78 2.14 0.51
C ALA A 38 -1.62 2.42 -0.45
N CYS A 39 -0.65 3.21 0.01
CA CYS A 39 0.66 3.34 -0.64
C CYS A 39 1.70 2.77 0.31
N ALA A 40 2.47 1.78 -0.16
CA ALA A 40 3.52 1.16 0.62
C ALA A 40 4.87 1.67 0.13
N TYR A 41 5.75 2.00 1.07
CA TYR A 41 7.13 2.34 0.80
C TYR A 41 8.02 1.59 1.79
N ALA A 42 9.18 1.15 1.32
CA ALA A 42 10.18 0.56 2.19
C ALA A 42 10.95 1.68 2.87
N LEU A 43 10.92 1.71 4.20
CA LEU A 43 11.92 2.45 4.95
C LEU A 43 13.23 1.66 4.89
N PRO A 44 14.39 2.33 4.67
CA PRO A 44 15.66 1.66 4.84
C PRO A 44 15.76 1.18 6.30
N SER A 45 15.67 -0.12 6.51
CA SER A 45 15.95 -0.74 7.80
C SER A 45 17.45 -0.95 7.89
N PHE A 46 18.14 -0.06 8.59
CA PHE A 46 19.46 -0.38 9.10
C PHE A 46 19.25 -1.34 10.27
N SER A 47 19.64 -2.60 10.10
CA SER A 47 19.80 -3.48 11.26
C SER A 47 20.87 -2.87 12.15
N ALA A 48 20.79 -3.02 13.47
CA ALA A 48 21.90 -2.69 14.36
C ALA A 48 23.20 -3.40 13.90
N ALA A 49 23.08 -4.60 13.32
CA ALA A 49 24.20 -5.32 12.71
C ALA A 49 24.85 -4.57 11.53
N THR A 50 24.13 -3.68 10.85
CA THR A 50 24.68 -2.83 9.77
C THR A 50 25.51 -1.67 10.34
N LEU A 51 25.23 -1.25 11.58
CA LEU A 51 25.98 -0.19 12.28
C LEU A 51 27.29 -0.70 12.89
N ASP A 52 27.40 -2.02 13.16
CA ASP A 52 28.56 -2.63 13.80
C ASP A 52 29.74 -2.96 12.87
N GLY A 53 29.65 -2.70 11.55
CA GLY A 53 30.85 -2.72 10.67
C GLY A 53 30.74 -3.32 9.27
N GLY A 54 29.55 -3.40 8.65
CA GLY A 54 29.38 -4.07 7.35
C GLY A 54 29.87 -3.33 6.10
N PHE A 55 30.29 -2.05 6.18
CA PHE A 55 30.73 -1.24 5.01
C PHE A 55 32.25 -1.02 4.93
N ALA A 56 33.04 -1.84 5.62
CA ALA A 56 34.49 -1.92 5.45
C ALA A 56 34.87 -3.20 4.69
N ALA A 57 34.47 -3.29 3.41
CA ALA A 57 35.01 -4.25 2.45
C ALA A 57 34.92 -3.69 1.04
#